data_AF-A0A2K8LQD1-F1
#
_entry.id   AF-A0A2K8LQD1-F1
#
_cell.length_a   1.000
_cell.length_b   1.000
_cell.length_c   1.000
_cell.angle_alpha   90.00
_cell.angle_beta   90.00
_cell.angle_gamma   90.00
#
_symmetry.space_group_name_H-M   'P 1'
#
loop_
_entity.id
_entity.type
_entity.pdbx_description
1 polymer ?
#
loop_
_entity_poly.entity_id
_entity_poly.type
_entity_poly.pdbx_seq_one_letter_code
_entity_poly.pdbx_strand_id
1 'polypeptide(L)'
;MTPSNETETLVRDSLERLAERAPDGHEVLNALARARQRRRRPRLALVAAAAAVIAVAAGVPLVVSTVTEAPAQLTPAAGRPVLAYTPGWLPDGFTEQYRSGGPGNAAQVRQWQSGASRVELAAHSTADPEWAQTALRISALRDQVVVHGRVAMVTGPNDTIATLTWMPDDHYVLTAKVEGVPDARAVAEQVADSVTVEPVRIRGEARFGPLPAGLREEATTVRGSNADTATTVLDASGPAGKVRVTVGGATPALGGSGPVPVRGLPGAYLPAAGPADAQVAVRLPAGRWLTVSGRLPREQLVAVADGIVLDPAPEYAWLGAR
;
A
#
# COMPACT_ATOMS: atom_id res chain seq x y z
N MET A 1 49.31 16.71 31.26
CA MET A 1 47.83 16.73 31.23
C MET A 1 47.39 15.74 30.18
N THR A 2 46.74 14.66 30.59
CA THR A 2 46.36 13.54 29.72
C THR A 2 44.94 13.72 29.17
N PRO A 3 44.72 13.52 27.86
CA PRO A 3 43.46 13.81 27.16
C PRO A 3 42.27 12.90 27.55
N SER A 4 42.48 11.92 28.43
CA SER A 4 41.41 11.00 28.87
C SER A 4 40.43 11.61 29.86
N ASN A 5 40.78 12.72 30.51
CA ASN A 5 39.96 13.31 31.57
C ASN A 5 38.84 14.22 31.00
N GLU A 6 39.04 14.73 29.79
CA GLU A 6 38.12 15.68 29.15
C GLU A 6 36.90 14.97 28.55
N THR A 7 37.11 13.79 27.94
CA THR A 7 36.01 12.94 27.45
C THR A 7 35.18 12.35 28.58
N GLU A 8 35.79 11.95 29.69
CA GLU A 8 35.04 11.44 30.85
C GLU A 8 34.16 12.55 31.47
N THR A 9 34.68 13.78 31.55
CA THR A 9 33.94 14.93 32.06
C THR A 9 32.77 15.29 31.15
N LEU A 10 32.97 15.27 29.82
CA LEU A 10 31.89 15.52 28.85
C LEU A 10 30.78 14.46 28.90
N VAL A 11 31.14 13.18 29.09
CA VAL A 11 30.15 12.10 29.24
C VAL A 11 29.36 12.30 30.53
N ARG A 12 30.01 12.63 31.64
CA ARG A 12 29.35 12.87 32.93
C ARG A 12 28.37 14.04 32.86
N ASP A 13 28.79 15.18 32.32
CA ASP A 13 27.95 16.37 32.15
C ASP A 13 26.78 16.14 31.17
N SER A 14 26.95 15.24 30.20
CA SER A 14 25.86 14.87 29.27
C SER A 14 24.81 14.00 29.94
N LEU A 15 25.22 13.08 30.82
CA LEU A 15 24.31 12.20 31.56
C LEU A 15 23.55 12.96 32.65
N GLU A 16 24.18 13.92 33.31
CA GLU A 16 23.53 14.75 34.33
C GLU A 16 22.46 15.65 33.71
N ARG A 17 22.74 16.28 32.56
CA ARG A 17 21.74 17.05 31.80
C ARG A 17 20.59 16.21 31.25
N LEU A 18 20.81 14.92 31.00
CA LEU A 18 19.75 13.98 30.60
C LEU A 18 18.88 13.58 31.80
N ALA A 19 19.47 13.41 32.99
CA ALA A 19 18.75 13.11 34.21
C ALA A 19 17.85 14.27 34.65
N GLU A 20 18.30 15.52 34.51
CA GLU A 20 17.50 16.72 34.84
C GLU A 20 16.30 16.95 33.91
N ARG A 21 16.32 16.38 32.69
CA ARG A 21 15.23 16.48 31.71
C ARG A 21 14.30 15.29 31.69
N ALA A 22 14.58 14.25 32.48
CA ALA A 22 13.69 13.10 32.55
C ALA A 22 12.37 13.52 33.23
N PRO A 23 11.21 13.29 32.58
CA PRO A 23 9.91 13.53 33.21
C PRO A 23 9.79 12.72 34.51
N ASP A 24 9.17 13.29 35.53
CA ASP A 24 8.95 12.60 36.81
C ASP A 24 8.20 11.28 36.57
N GLY A 25 8.85 10.17 36.94
CA GLY A 25 8.30 8.82 36.76
C GLY A 25 6.95 8.63 37.46
N HIS A 26 6.68 9.38 38.53
CA HIS A 26 5.38 9.36 39.20
C HIS A 26 4.28 10.03 38.38
N GLU A 27 4.58 11.08 37.61
CA GLU A 27 3.60 11.71 36.71
C GLU A 27 3.19 10.76 35.58
N VAL A 28 4.16 10.05 35.00
CA VAL A 28 3.92 9.07 33.93
C VAL A 28 3.07 7.90 34.44
N LEU A 29 3.40 7.36 35.62
CA LEU A 29 2.61 6.29 36.24
C LEU A 29 1.19 6.75 36.60
N ASN A 30 1.03 7.98 37.11
CA ASN A 30 -0.28 8.56 37.41
C ASN A 30 -1.11 8.86 36.15
N ALA A 31 -0.48 9.21 35.03
CA ALA A 31 -1.16 9.36 33.74
C ALA A 31 -1.65 8.01 33.20
N LEU A 32 -0.81 6.97 33.29
CA LEU A 32 -1.16 5.60 32.89
C LEU A 32 -2.31 5.01 33.74
N ALA A 33 -2.29 5.22 35.06
CA ALA A 33 -3.36 4.78 35.95
C ALA A 33 -4.72 5.41 35.59
N ARG A 34 -4.73 6.73 35.33
CA ARG A 34 -5.92 7.48 34.90
C ARG A 34 -6.47 6.98 33.55
N ALA A 35 -5.58 6.70 32.59
CA ALA A 35 -5.98 6.16 31.29
C ALA A 35 -6.62 4.76 31.40
N ARG A 36 -6.11 3.91 32.31
CA ARG A 36 -6.60 2.55 32.52
C ARG A 36 -7.98 2.52 33.18
N GLN A 37 -8.25 3.43 34.11
CA GLN A 37 -9.57 3.57 34.74
C GLN A 37 -10.66 4.04 33.77
N ARG A 38 -10.33 4.92 32.81
CA ARG A 38 -11.30 5.40 31.80
C ARG A 38 -11.78 4.30 30.84
N ARG A 39 -11.00 3.24 30.63
CA ARG A 39 -11.36 2.13 29.73
C ARG A 39 -12.26 1.05 30.35
N ARG A 40 -12.50 1.08 31.67
CA ARG A 40 -13.43 0.14 32.32
C ARG A 40 -14.78 0.79 32.59
N ARG A 41 -15.59 0.98 31.54
CA ARG A 41 -17.05 1.11 31.70
C ARG A 41 -17.74 -0.09 31.04
N PRO A 42 -18.52 -0.89 31.78
CA PRO A 42 -19.36 -1.91 31.17
C PRO A 42 -20.58 -1.23 30.56
N ARG A 43 -20.90 -1.51 29.29
CA ARG A 43 -22.20 -1.15 28.72
C ARG A 43 -23.02 -2.43 28.53
N LEU A 44 -23.95 -2.57 29.46
CA LEU A 44 -25.12 -3.44 29.39
C LEU A 44 -25.96 -3.11 28.16
N ALA A 45 -26.63 -4.15 27.67
CA ALA A 45 -27.53 -4.17 26.53
C ALA A 45 -28.74 -3.22 26.68
N LEU A 46 -29.25 -2.72 25.54
CA LEU A 46 -30.66 -2.39 25.40
C LEU A 46 -31.13 -2.69 23.97
N VAL A 47 -32.29 -3.32 23.89
CA VAL A 47 -33.02 -3.79 22.70
C VAL A 47 -34.21 -2.84 22.43
N ALA A 48 -34.57 -2.70 21.14
CA ALA A 48 -35.84 -2.17 20.56
C ALA A 48 -36.12 -0.66 20.78
N ALA A 49 -36.83 0.09 19.92
CA ALA A 49 -37.86 -0.24 18.94
C ALA A 49 -37.95 0.80 17.80
N ALA A 50 -38.78 0.49 16.82
CA ALA A 50 -39.04 1.19 15.57
C ALA A 50 -39.97 2.44 15.68
N ALA A 51 -39.97 3.23 14.60
CA ALA A 51 -41.12 3.88 13.92
C ALA A 51 -41.08 5.41 13.70
N ALA A 52 -41.05 5.75 12.40
CA ALA A 52 -41.91 6.69 11.65
C ALA A 52 -41.84 8.23 11.80
N VAL A 53 -41.46 8.86 10.66
CA VAL A 53 -42.08 9.97 9.88
C VAL A 53 -42.40 11.31 10.56
N ILE A 54 -41.90 12.42 9.98
CA ILE A 54 -42.66 13.56 9.42
C ILE A 54 -41.70 14.54 8.71
N ALA A 55 -42.07 14.93 7.49
CA ALA A 55 -41.46 16.01 6.72
C ALA A 55 -42.11 17.36 7.08
N VAL A 56 -41.31 18.41 7.24
CA VAL A 56 -41.74 19.81 7.12
C VAL A 56 -40.63 20.62 6.45
N ALA A 57 -40.97 21.24 5.32
CA ALA A 57 -40.19 22.25 4.64
C ALA A 57 -40.57 23.65 5.14
N ALA A 58 -39.58 24.51 5.40
CA ALA A 58 -39.70 25.98 5.35
C ALA A 58 -38.29 26.59 5.35
N GLY A 59 -38.09 27.62 4.52
CA GLY A 59 -36.78 28.11 4.09
C GLY A 59 -36.04 29.09 5.02
N VAL A 60 -34.97 29.65 4.40
CA VAL A 60 -34.15 30.84 4.76
C VAL A 60 -32.85 30.54 5.55
N PRO A 61 -31.69 31.20 5.32
CA PRO A 61 -31.12 31.84 4.12
C PRO A 61 -29.75 31.24 3.68
N LEU A 62 -29.28 31.63 2.49
CA LEU A 62 -27.93 31.43 1.98
C LEU A 62 -26.87 32.03 2.93
N VAL A 63 -26.13 31.16 3.63
CA VAL A 63 -24.82 31.48 4.20
C VAL A 63 -23.78 30.88 3.25
N VAL A 64 -23.08 31.74 2.53
CA VAL A 64 -21.88 31.35 1.77
C VAL A 64 -20.78 31.11 2.79
N SER A 65 -20.78 29.94 3.40
CA SER A 65 -19.58 29.40 4.04
C SER A 65 -18.70 28.88 2.90
N THR A 66 -17.56 29.54 2.69
CA THR A 66 -16.43 28.95 1.97
C THR A 66 -15.96 27.74 2.77
N VAL A 67 -16.65 26.61 2.59
CA VAL A 67 -16.18 25.30 2.97
C VAL A 67 -15.00 25.03 2.05
N THR A 68 -13.80 25.13 2.60
CA THR A 68 -12.63 24.46 2.06
C THR A 68 -13.01 22.99 2.01
N GLU A 69 -13.48 22.53 0.85
CA GLU A 69 -13.89 21.16 0.61
C GLU A 69 -12.64 20.31 0.84
N ALA A 70 -12.60 19.62 1.99
CA ALA A 70 -11.66 18.55 2.19
C ALA A 70 -11.85 17.59 1.00
N PRO A 71 -10.78 17.16 0.32
CA PRO A 71 -10.91 16.27 -0.82
C PRO A 71 -11.76 15.07 -0.39
N ALA A 72 -12.82 14.79 -1.15
CA ALA A 72 -13.78 13.75 -0.83
C ALA A 72 -13.02 12.48 -0.44
N GLN A 73 -13.14 12.08 0.84
CA GLN A 73 -12.49 10.88 1.35
C GLN A 73 -13.07 9.68 0.62
N LEU A 74 -12.37 9.22 -0.42
CA LEU A 74 -12.70 8.00 -1.14
C LEU A 74 -12.49 6.84 -0.18
N THR A 75 -13.58 6.29 0.35
CA THR A 75 -13.51 5.06 1.15
C THR A 75 -13.11 3.92 0.21
N PRO A 76 -12.01 3.20 0.47
CA PRO A 76 -11.63 2.05 -0.33
C PRO A 76 -12.76 1.01 -0.31
N ALA A 77 -13.34 0.73 -1.47
CA ALA A 77 -14.18 -0.45 -1.63
C ALA A 77 -13.28 -1.66 -1.88
N ALA A 78 -13.70 -2.85 -1.43
CA ALA A 78 -13.02 -4.10 -1.79
C ALA A 78 -12.85 -4.16 -3.33
N GLY A 79 -11.62 -4.42 -3.79
CA GLY A 79 -11.25 -4.42 -5.22
C GLY A 79 -11.08 -3.04 -5.87
N ARG A 80 -11.05 -1.93 -5.12
CA ARG A 80 -10.74 -0.57 -5.62
C ARG A 80 -9.86 0.19 -4.63
N PRO A 81 -8.61 -0.23 -4.42
CA PRO A 81 -7.70 0.46 -3.53
C PRO A 81 -7.44 1.88 -4.05
N VAL A 82 -7.26 2.80 -3.10
CA VAL A 82 -6.95 4.21 -3.34
C VAL A 82 -5.53 4.45 -2.85
N LEU A 83 -4.71 5.11 -3.67
CA LEU A 83 -3.34 5.50 -3.35
C LEU A 83 -3.38 6.97 -2.98
N ALA A 84 -3.10 7.29 -1.72
CA ALA A 84 -3.33 8.63 -1.19
C ALA A 84 -2.29 9.68 -1.64
N TYR A 85 -1.10 9.23 -2.06
CA TYR A 85 0.05 10.11 -2.27
C TYR A 85 0.55 10.10 -3.72
N THR A 86 0.92 11.29 -4.20
CA THR A 86 1.42 11.54 -5.56
C THR A 86 2.65 12.46 -5.49
N PRO A 87 3.78 12.12 -6.12
CA PRO A 87 4.89 13.06 -6.26
C PRO A 87 4.49 14.19 -7.22
N GLY A 88 4.64 15.44 -6.79
CA GLY A 88 4.44 16.63 -7.62
C GLY A 88 5.59 16.89 -8.59
N TRP A 89 6.73 16.24 -8.39
CA TRP A 89 7.90 16.30 -9.27
C TRP A 89 8.55 14.93 -9.44
N LEU A 90 9.00 14.67 -10.66
CA LEU A 90 9.83 13.53 -11.03
C LEU A 90 10.87 13.99 -12.06
N PRO A 91 12.04 13.33 -12.12
CA PRO A 91 12.99 13.54 -13.21
C PRO A 91 12.32 13.33 -14.57
N ASP A 92 12.79 14.03 -15.59
CA ASP A 92 12.21 13.93 -16.93
C ASP A 92 12.36 12.51 -17.51
N GLY A 93 11.38 12.11 -18.32
CA GLY A 93 11.33 10.79 -18.95
C GLY A 93 10.74 9.68 -18.07
N PHE A 94 10.53 9.93 -16.77
CA PHE A 94 9.83 8.98 -15.91
C PHE A 94 8.34 8.97 -16.23
N THR A 95 7.81 7.76 -16.38
CA THR A 95 6.39 7.50 -16.64
C THR A 95 5.86 6.47 -15.67
N GLU A 96 4.61 6.62 -15.23
CA GLU A 96 3.98 5.70 -14.30
C GLU A 96 3.70 4.35 -14.97
N GLN A 97 4.16 3.26 -14.37
CA GLN A 97 4.09 1.91 -14.96
C GLN A 97 3.55 0.86 -14.00
N TYR A 98 3.31 1.22 -12.74
CA TYR A 98 2.88 0.29 -11.71
C TYR A 98 2.08 1.02 -10.65
N ARG A 99 0.94 0.43 -10.29
CA ARG A 99 0.14 0.76 -9.11
C ARG A 99 -0.21 -0.53 -8.38
N SER A 100 -0.04 -0.58 -7.07
CA SER A 100 -0.49 -1.70 -6.23
C SER A 100 -1.07 -1.21 -4.93
N GLY A 101 -2.10 -1.89 -4.43
CA GLY A 101 -2.74 -1.61 -3.16
C GLY A 101 -3.70 -2.72 -2.79
N GLY A 102 -4.19 -2.73 -1.55
CA GLY A 102 -5.08 -3.77 -1.06
C GLY A 102 -5.95 -3.31 0.09
N PRO A 103 -6.77 -4.22 0.64
CA PRO A 103 -7.59 -3.93 1.82
C PRO A 103 -6.73 -3.78 3.09
N GLY A 104 -7.30 -3.10 4.10
CA GLY A 104 -6.70 -3.02 5.44
C GLY A 104 -5.41 -2.20 5.46
N ASN A 105 -4.32 -2.83 5.93
CA ASN A 105 -3.00 -2.23 6.08
C ASN A 105 -2.05 -2.54 4.90
N ALA A 106 -2.55 -3.10 3.80
CA ALA A 106 -1.74 -3.39 2.62
C ALA A 106 -1.04 -2.12 2.12
N ALA A 107 0.25 -2.25 1.78
CA ALA A 107 1.03 -1.14 1.27
C ALA A 107 0.43 -0.61 -0.04
N GLN A 108 0.45 0.70 -0.18
CA GLN A 108 0.06 1.43 -1.39
C GLN A 108 1.32 1.77 -2.15
N VAL A 109 1.50 1.28 -3.37
CA VAL A 109 2.75 1.43 -4.12
C VAL A 109 2.47 2.01 -5.49
N ARG A 110 3.29 3.00 -5.87
CA ARG A 110 3.35 3.56 -7.23
C ARG A 110 4.78 3.52 -7.72
N GLN A 111 4.95 3.23 -9.01
CA GLN A 111 6.27 3.17 -9.60
C GLN A 111 6.29 3.89 -10.94
N TRP A 112 7.34 4.67 -11.13
CA TRP A 112 7.69 5.30 -12.38
C TRP A 112 9.01 4.72 -12.90
N GLN A 113 9.14 4.60 -14.22
CA GLN A 113 10.36 4.11 -14.86
C GLN A 113 10.77 4.98 -16.04
N SER A 114 12.08 5.02 -16.28
CA SER A 114 12.73 5.57 -17.46
C SER A 114 13.90 4.66 -17.84
N GLY A 115 13.74 3.83 -18.86
CA GLY A 115 14.72 2.79 -19.19
C GLY A 115 14.92 1.80 -18.04
N ALA A 116 16.16 1.68 -17.55
CA ALA A 116 16.50 0.83 -16.41
C ALA A 116 16.33 1.53 -15.04
N SER A 117 16.08 2.85 -15.05
CA SER A 117 15.94 3.66 -13.84
C SER A 117 14.52 3.60 -13.30
N ARG A 118 14.39 3.68 -11.97
CA ARG A 118 13.12 3.49 -11.26
C ARG A 118 12.98 4.48 -10.10
N VAL A 119 11.77 5.05 -9.97
CA VAL A 119 11.31 5.74 -8.77
C VAL A 119 10.09 4.99 -8.24
N GLU A 120 10.08 4.66 -6.95
CA GLU A 120 8.97 4.01 -6.27
C GLU A 120 8.55 4.87 -5.07
N LEU A 121 7.25 5.14 -4.97
CA LEU A 121 6.64 5.76 -3.81
C LEU A 121 5.72 4.72 -3.16
N ALA A 122 6.00 4.37 -1.91
CA ALA A 122 5.15 3.47 -1.15
C ALA A 122 4.65 4.12 0.14
N ALA A 123 3.37 3.89 0.47
CA ALA A 123 2.76 4.26 1.73
C ALA A 123 2.38 3.01 2.53
N HIS A 124 2.86 2.95 3.76
CA HIS A 124 2.67 1.86 4.69
C HIS A 124 1.88 2.35 5.91
N SER A 125 0.91 1.57 6.38
CA SER A 125 0.20 1.93 7.60
C SER A 125 1.06 1.68 8.84
N THR A 126 1.06 2.60 9.80
CA THR A 126 1.69 2.40 11.12
C THR A 126 0.95 1.36 11.97
N ALA A 127 -0.24 0.91 11.54
CA ALA A 127 -0.93 -0.24 12.12
C ALA A 127 -0.25 -1.57 11.75
N ASP A 128 0.60 -1.59 10.71
CA ASP A 128 1.45 -2.73 10.41
C ASP A 128 2.60 -2.82 11.43
N PRO A 129 2.77 -3.95 12.14
CA PRO A 129 3.85 -4.15 13.10
C PRO A 129 5.25 -3.88 12.53
N GLU A 130 5.47 -4.13 11.23
CA GLU A 130 6.75 -3.86 10.56
C GLU A 130 7.07 -2.36 10.54
N TRP A 131 6.06 -1.51 10.43
CA TRP A 131 6.16 -0.06 10.24
C TRP A 131 5.86 0.75 11.51
N ALA A 132 5.26 0.12 12.53
CA ALA A 132 4.85 0.76 13.78
C ALA A 132 5.99 1.47 14.55
N GLN A 133 7.24 1.02 14.41
CA GLN A 133 8.40 1.57 15.11
C GLN A 133 9.26 2.50 14.23
N THR A 134 8.75 2.94 13.08
CA THR A 134 9.55 3.73 12.13
C THR A 134 10.05 5.05 12.72
N ALA A 135 9.24 5.75 13.54
CA ALA A 135 9.68 6.98 14.22
C ALA A 135 10.96 6.76 15.05
N LEU A 136 11.03 5.64 15.78
CA LEU A 136 12.21 5.28 16.56
C LEU A 136 13.41 4.98 15.65
N ARG A 137 13.19 4.23 14.56
CA ARG A 137 14.24 3.93 13.57
C ARG A 137 14.82 5.19 12.95
N ILE A 138 13.96 6.12 12.52
CA ILE A 138 14.37 7.43 11.98
C ILE A 138 15.23 8.17 13.02
N SER A 139 14.75 8.26 14.26
CA SER A 139 15.47 8.98 15.33
C SER A 139 16.82 8.37 15.72
N ALA A 140 17.00 7.07 15.51
CA ALA A 140 18.21 6.35 15.89
C ALA A 140 19.35 6.51 14.87
N LEU A 141 19.05 6.89 13.63
CA LEU A 141 20.06 7.06 12.58
C LEU A 141 20.66 8.47 12.61
N ARG A 142 21.94 8.57 12.26
CA ARG A 142 22.64 9.85 12.14
C ARG A 142 22.33 10.58 10.84
N ASP A 143 22.04 9.82 9.78
CA ASP A 143 21.80 10.35 8.45
C ASP A 143 20.33 10.76 8.29
N GLN A 144 20.04 11.97 8.78
CA GLN A 144 18.72 12.54 8.83
C GLN A 144 18.60 13.73 7.88
N VAL A 145 17.42 13.87 7.28
CA VAL A 145 17.03 15.03 6.47
C VAL A 145 15.67 15.53 6.94
N VAL A 146 15.26 16.71 6.50
CA VAL A 146 13.95 17.28 6.84
C VAL A 146 13.08 17.30 5.60
N VAL A 147 11.90 16.69 5.67
CA VAL A 147 10.86 16.71 4.62
C VAL A 147 9.60 17.31 5.22
N HIS A 148 9.11 18.41 4.66
CA HIS A 148 7.93 19.14 5.16
C HIS A 148 7.94 19.40 6.68
N GLY A 149 9.11 19.78 7.23
CA GLY A 149 9.27 20.07 8.65
C GLY A 149 9.34 18.84 9.57
N ARG A 150 9.39 17.62 9.02
CA ARG A 150 9.53 16.37 9.77
C ARG A 150 10.85 15.69 9.46
N VAL A 151 11.43 15.04 10.47
CA VAL A 151 12.68 14.29 10.33
C VAL A 151 12.42 13.03 9.50
N ALA A 152 13.27 12.81 8.51
CA ALA A 152 13.31 11.65 7.65
C ALA A 152 14.68 10.99 7.74
N MET A 153 14.77 9.72 7.34
CA MET A 153 16.05 9.02 7.18
C MET A 153 16.31 8.72 5.72
N VAL A 154 17.56 8.80 5.30
CA VAL A 154 18.01 8.36 3.98
C VAL A 154 18.92 7.15 4.15
N THR A 155 18.69 6.12 3.35
CA THR A 155 19.55 4.93 3.28
C THR A 155 19.86 4.60 1.82
N GLY A 156 20.99 3.98 1.54
CA GLY A 156 21.38 3.65 0.17
C GLY A 156 22.78 3.05 0.11
N PRO A 157 23.02 2.02 -0.72
CA PRO A 157 24.33 1.39 -0.82
C PRO A 157 25.35 2.22 -1.63
N ASN A 158 24.90 3.15 -2.48
CA ASN A 158 25.74 3.94 -3.38
C ASN A 158 25.00 5.20 -3.87
N ASP A 159 25.61 5.94 -4.81
CA ASP A 159 25.08 7.19 -5.38
C ASP A 159 23.88 6.99 -6.34
N THR A 160 23.64 5.77 -6.79
CA THR A 160 22.60 5.43 -7.77
C THR A 160 21.39 4.75 -7.16
N ILE A 161 21.44 4.45 -5.86
CA ILE A 161 20.36 3.80 -5.12
C ILE A 161 20.19 4.52 -3.79
N ALA A 162 19.01 5.11 -3.58
CA ALA A 162 18.62 5.72 -2.32
C ALA A 162 17.18 5.35 -1.95
N THR A 163 16.90 5.32 -0.65
CA THR A 163 15.57 5.16 -0.08
C THR A 163 15.42 6.18 1.05
N LEU A 164 14.55 7.16 0.84
CA LEU A 164 14.16 8.12 1.85
C LEU A 164 12.88 7.62 2.54
N THR A 165 12.90 7.54 3.87
CA THR A 165 11.75 7.12 4.68
C THR A 165 11.33 8.24 5.63
N TRP A 166 10.05 8.60 5.62
CA TRP A 166 9.50 9.65 6.48
C TRP A 166 8.06 9.36 6.87
N MET A 167 7.55 10.12 7.84
CA MET A 167 6.18 10.00 8.32
C MET A 167 5.41 11.29 8.03
N PRO A 168 4.57 11.37 6.98
CA PRO A 168 3.80 12.59 6.68
C PRO A 168 2.81 12.93 7.81
N ASP A 169 2.32 11.91 8.51
CA ASP A 169 1.44 11.97 9.66
C ASP A 169 1.74 10.79 10.61
N ASP A 170 0.89 10.53 11.61
CA ASP A 170 1.10 9.47 12.59
C ASP A 170 0.52 8.11 12.14
N HIS A 171 -0.17 8.08 11.01
CA HIS A 171 -0.88 6.92 10.47
C HIS A 171 -0.13 6.23 9.33
N TYR A 172 0.74 6.96 8.64
CA TYR A 172 1.47 6.45 7.50
C TYR A 172 2.98 6.66 7.61
N VAL A 173 3.71 5.72 7.03
CA VAL A 173 5.12 5.83 6.69
C VAL A 173 5.21 5.86 5.17
N LEU A 174 5.88 6.87 4.63
CA LEU A 174 6.21 6.94 3.22
C LEU A 174 7.65 6.52 2.98
N THR A 175 7.87 5.81 1.88
CA THR A 175 9.19 5.55 1.33
C THR A 175 9.26 6.04 -0.11
N ALA A 176 10.31 6.77 -0.44
CA ALA A 176 10.67 7.17 -1.80
C ALA A 176 11.98 6.48 -2.14
N LYS A 177 11.90 5.49 -3.02
CA LYS A 177 13.05 4.69 -3.45
C LYS A 177 13.43 5.07 -4.89
N VAL A 178 14.69 5.42 -5.08
CA VAL A 178 15.27 5.81 -6.36
C VAL A 178 16.37 4.83 -6.71
N GLU A 179 16.35 4.30 -7.94
CA GLU A 179 17.34 3.36 -8.46
C GLU A 179 17.77 3.72 -9.88
N GLY A 180 19.06 3.58 -10.16
CA GLY A 180 19.63 3.78 -11.49
C GLY A 180 19.63 5.24 -11.96
N VAL A 181 19.57 6.19 -11.03
CA VAL A 181 19.66 7.63 -11.32
C VAL A 181 20.89 8.19 -10.59
N PRO A 182 21.76 8.98 -11.25
CA PRO A 182 22.84 9.69 -10.57
C PRO A 182 22.30 10.57 -9.43
N ASP A 183 23.07 10.74 -8.37
CA ASP A 183 22.67 11.51 -7.19
C ASP A 183 21.31 11.06 -6.63
N ALA A 184 21.06 9.75 -6.59
CA ALA A 184 19.78 9.15 -6.17
C ALA A 184 19.28 9.68 -4.84
N ARG A 185 20.19 10.04 -3.93
CA ARG A 185 19.87 10.72 -2.67
C ARG A 185 19.15 12.05 -2.90
N ALA A 186 19.76 12.95 -3.68
CA ALA A 186 19.19 14.27 -3.96
C ALA A 186 17.85 14.14 -4.69
N VAL A 187 17.75 13.16 -5.60
CA VAL A 187 16.49 12.84 -6.28
C VAL A 187 15.44 12.33 -5.29
N ALA A 188 15.78 11.45 -4.36
CA ALA A 188 14.85 10.94 -3.36
C ALA A 188 14.35 12.05 -2.42
N GLU A 189 15.24 12.97 -2.01
CA GLU A 189 14.90 14.16 -1.22
C GLU A 189 13.94 15.08 -1.99
N GLN A 190 14.21 15.36 -3.27
CA GLN A 190 13.35 16.21 -4.09
C GLN A 190 11.99 15.55 -4.40
N VAL A 191 11.96 14.24 -4.65
CA VAL A 191 10.70 13.49 -4.80
C VAL A 191 9.88 13.60 -3.52
N ALA A 192 10.49 13.34 -2.35
CA ALA A 192 9.81 13.41 -1.07
C ALA A 192 9.24 14.79 -0.75
N ASP A 193 10.00 15.87 -1.01
CA ASP A 193 9.54 17.25 -0.82
C ASP A 193 8.45 17.69 -1.81
N SER A 194 8.27 16.95 -2.92
CA SER A 194 7.21 17.22 -3.88
C SER A 194 5.91 16.46 -3.60
N VAL A 195 5.90 15.53 -2.64
CA VAL A 195 4.74 14.64 -2.42
C VAL A 195 3.53 15.43 -1.94
N THR A 196 2.40 15.20 -2.60
CA THR A 196 1.09 15.76 -2.26
C THR A 196 0.07 14.65 -1.97
N VAL A 197 -1.02 15.02 -1.29
CA VAL A 197 -2.15 14.11 -1.03
C VAL A 197 -3.14 14.24 -2.17
N GLU A 198 -2.99 13.40 -3.19
CA GLU A 198 -3.88 13.34 -4.35
C GLU A 198 -4.31 11.89 -4.57
N PRO A 199 -5.52 11.50 -4.12
CA PRO A 199 -5.94 10.11 -4.13
C PRO A 199 -6.22 9.60 -5.54
N VAL A 200 -5.51 8.55 -5.97
CA VAL A 200 -5.75 7.87 -7.25
C VAL A 200 -6.25 6.45 -7.06
N ARG A 201 -7.12 5.97 -7.95
CA ARG A 201 -7.67 4.60 -7.88
C ARG A 201 -6.81 3.61 -8.65
N ILE A 202 -6.86 2.35 -8.21
CA ILE A 202 -6.44 1.21 -9.03
C ILE A 202 -7.68 0.51 -9.55
N ARG A 203 -7.84 0.49 -10.88
CA ARG A 203 -8.95 -0.19 -11.55
C ARG A 203 -8.45 -1.01 -12.73
N GLY A 204 -8.10 -2.26 -12.44
CA GLY A 204 -7.74 -3.25 -13.44
C GLY A 204 -8.95 -3.86 -14.14
N GLU A 205 -8.69 -4.74 -15.11
CA GLU A 205 -9.70 -5.48 -15.87
C GLU A 205 -10.36 -6.61 -15.07
N ALA A 206 -9.79 -6.96 -13.91
CA ALA A 206 -10.31 -8.01 -13.06
C ALA A 206 -10.35 -7.58 -11.60
N ARG A 207 -11.30 -8.16 -10.87
CA ARG A 207 -11.34 -8.16 -9.40
C ARG A 207 -11.84 -9.51 -8.90
N PHE A 208 -11.55 -9.83 -7.64
CA PHE A 208 -12.15 -10.99 -7.00
C PHE A 208 -13.66 -10.78 -6.83
N GLY A 209 -14.45 -11.80 -7.20
CA GLY A 209 -15.79 -11.99 -6.65
C GLY A 209 -15.71 -12.70 -5.30
N PRO A 210 -16.70 -13.54 -4.95
CA PRO A 210 -16.59 -14.40 -3.78
C PRO A 210 -15.37 -15.31 -3.86
N LEU A 211 -14.45 -15.17 -2.90
CA LEU A 211 -13.30 -16.06 -2.77
C LEU A 211 -13.71 -17.36 -2.04
N PRO A 212 -13.05 -18.50 -2.36
CA PRO A 212 -13.17 -19.71 -1.57
C PRO A 212 -12.92 -19.47 -0.07
N ALA A 213 -13.59 -20.25 0.78
CA ALA A 213 -13.52 -20.09 2.22
C ALA A 213 -12.06 -20.06 2.74
N GLY A 214 -11.75 -19.05 3.54
CA GLY A 214 -10.42 -18.86 4.14
C GLY A 214 -9.45 -18.05 3.30
N LEU A 215 -9.69 -17.87 2.00
CA LEU A 215 -8.92 -16.94 1.17
C LEU A 215 -9.42 -15.50 1.37
N ARG A 216 -8.48 -14.55 1.36
CA ARG A 216 -8.74 -13.12 1.45
C ARG A 216 -7.87 -12.40 0.43
N GLU A 217 -8.42 -11.37 -0.19
CA GLU A 217 -7.67 -10.48 -1.07
C GLU A 217 -6.53 -9.81 -0.29
N GLU A 218 -5.33 -9.84 -0.84
CA GLU A 218 -4.14 -9.17 -0.30
C GLU A 218 -3.84 -7.90 -1.09
N ALA A 219 -3.87 -7.99 -2.43
CA ALA A 219 -3.50 -6.86 -3.28
C ALA A 219 -4.14 -6.96 -4.66
N THR A 220 -4.36 -5.79 -5.24
CA THR A 220 -4.65 -5.56 -6.65
C THR A 220 -3.52 -4.71 -7.21
N THR A 221 -2.84 -5.20 -8.24
CA THR A 221 -1.77 -4.53 -8.97
C THR A 221 -2.20 -4.32 -10.43
N VAL A 222 -1.92 -3.14 -10.96
CA VAL A 222 -1.94 -2.88 -12.41
C VAL A 222 -0.55 -2.43 -12.83
N ARG A 223 -0.03 -3.03 -13.90
CA ARG A 223 1.31 -2.71 -14.42
C ARG A 223 1.40 -2.82 -15.93
N GLY A 224 2.32 -2.09 -16.53
CA GLY A 224 2.55 -2.08 -17.98
C GLY A 224 3.27 -0.80 -18.40
N SER A 225 3.71 -0.73 -19.66
CA SER A 225 4.29 0.48 -20.23
C SER A 225 3.25 1.38 -20.90
N ASN A 226 2.09 0.83 -21.26
CA ASN A 226 0.95 1.52 -21.85
C ASN A 226 -0.32 0.67 -21.68
N ALA A 227 -1.46 1.15 -22.18
CA ALA A 227 -2.75 0.45 -22.08
C ALA A 227 -2.78 -0.92 -22.78
N ASP A 228 -2.07 -1.09 -23.89
CA ASP A 228 -2.05 -2.34 -24.66
C ASP A 228 -1.25 -3.44 -23.95
N THR A 229 -0.17 -3.06 -23.25
CA THR A 229 0.68 -3.98 -22.47
C THR A 229 0.23 -4.12 -21.02
N ALA A 230 -0.84 -3.44 -20.62
CA ALA A 230 -1.38 -3.45 -19.27
C ALA A 230 -1.69 -4.87 -18.81
N THR A 231 -1.37 -5.16 -17.55
CA THR A 231 -1.63 -6.42 -16.87
C THR A 231 -2.24 -6.12 -15.51
N THR A 232 -3.35 -6.78 -15.19
CA THR A 232 -3.93 -6.78 -13.84
C THR A 232 -3.48 -8.03 -13.11
N VAL A 233 -2.96 -7.89 -11.89
CA VAL A 233 -2.59 -8.98 -11.00
C VAL A 233 -3.38 -8.85 -9.71
N LEU A 234 -3.99 -9.94 -9.26
CA LEU A 234 -4.68 -10.00 -7.98
C LEU A 234 -4.01 -11.08 -7.12
N ASP A 235 -3.65 -10.74 -5.90
CA ASP A 235 -3.09 -11.68 -4.94
C ASP A 235 -4.10 -11.92 -3.82
N ALA A 236 -4.26 -13.18 -3.43
CA ALA A 236 -5.06 -13.59 -2.29
C ALA A 236 -4.33 -14.67 -1.48
N SER A 237 -4.56 -14.71 -0.17
CA SER A 237 -3.98 -15.72 0.70
C SER A 237 -4.94 -16.18 1.78
N GLY A 238 -4.62 -17.35 2.34
CA GLY A 238 -5.35 -17.94 3.44
C GLY A 238 -4.59 -19.13 4.03
N PRO A 239 -5.21 -19.85 5.00
CA PRO A 239 -4.58 -21.02 5.62
C PRO A 239 -4.20 -22.13 4.64
N ALA A 240 -4.90 -22.21 3.51
CA ALA A 240 -4.65 -23.20 2.46
C ALA A 240 -3.47 -22.83 1.54
N GLY A 241 -3.02 -21.57 1.54
CA GLY A 241 -1.94 -21.10 0.69
C GLY A 241 -2.22 -19.75 0.04
N LYS A 242 -1.43 -19.43 -0.98
CA LYS A 242 -1.55 -18.21 -1.78
C LYS A 242 -2.08 -18.51 -3.18
N VAL A 243 -2.79 -17.56 -3.73
CA VAL A 243 -3.29 -17.57 -5.11
C VAL A 243 -2.93 -16.25 -5.77
N ARG A 244 -2.42 -16.35 -6.98
CA ARG A 244 -2.20 -15.22 -7.87
C ARG A 244 -3.10 -15.37 -9.09
N VAL A 245 -3.80 -14.30 -9.42
CA VAL A 245 -4.60 -14.18 -10.64
C VAL A 245 -3.95 -13.14 -11.53
N THR A 246 -3.79 -13.43 -12.81
CA THR A 246 -3.28 -12.47 -13.79
C THR A 246 -4.23 -12.37 -14.97
N VAL A 247 -4.55 -11.14 -15.38
CA VAL A 247 -5.22 -10.85 -16.65
C VAL A 247 -4.32 -9.97 -17.51
N GLY A 248 -3.89 -10.52 -18.65
CA GLY A 248 -2.89 -9.89 -19.52
C GLY A 248 -2.90 -10.42 -20.95
N GLY A 249 -2.15 -9.77 -21.84
CA GLY A 249 -2.01 -10.20 -23.23
C GLY A 249 -1.05 -11.40 -23.43
N ALA A 250 -0.21 -11.71 -22.45
CA ALA A 250 0.79 -12.77 -22.57
C ALA A 250 0.16 -14.17 -22.57
N THR A 251 0.53 -14.99 -23.54
CA THR A 251 0.10 -16.39 -23.60
C THR A 251 0.83 -17.22 -22.55
N PRO A 252 0.12 -17.95 -21.66
CA PRO A 252 0.76 -18.81 -20.68
C PRO A 252 1.43 -20.03 -21.33
N ALA A 253 2.45 -20.58 -20.68
CA ALA A 253 3.02 -21.87 -21.06
C ALA A 253 2.05 -22.99 -20.66
N LEU A 254 1.45 -23.66 -21.65
CA LEU A 254 0.43 -24.70 -21.44
C LEU A 254 0.92 -26.13 -21.74
N GLY A 255 2.23 -26.32 -21.90
CA GLY A 255 2.79 -27.65 -22.18
C GLY A 255 2.47 -28.65 -21.06
N GLY A 256 1.92 -29.81 -21.43
CA GLY A 256 1.52 -30.85 -20.46
C GLY A 256 0.24 -30.56 -19.68
N SER A 257 -0.53 -29.54 -20.08
CA SER A 257 -1.82 -29.24 -19.47
C SER A 257 -2.93 -30.22 -19.89
N GLY A 258 -3.90 -30.43 -19.00
CA GLY A 258 -5.16 -31.14 -19.28
C GLY A 258 -6.33 -30.16 -19.46
N PRO A 259 -7.37 -30.53 -20.22
CA PRO A 259 -8.52 -29.66 -20.42
C PRO A 259 -9.31 -29.45 -19.12
N VAL A 260 -9.80 -28.23 -18.90
CA VAL A 260 -10.70 -27.91 -17.78
C VAL A 260 -11.69 -26.83 -18.20
N PRO A 261 -13.01 -26.99 -17.94
CA PRO A 261 -13.95 -25.91 -18.18
C PRO A 261 -13.73 -24.80 -17.14
N VAL A 262 -13.68 -23.56 -17.60
CA VAL A 262 -13.54 -22.37 -16.75
C VAL A 262 -14.47 -21.31 -17.32
N ARG A 263 -15.44 -20.84 -16.52
CA ARG A 263 -16.43 -19.83 -16.92
C ARG A 263 -17.25 -20.24 -18.15
N GLY A 264 -17.50 -21.54 -18.32
CA GLY A 264 -18.14 -22.09 -19.52
C GLY A 264 -17.27 -22.04 -20.78
N LEU A 265 -16.02 -21.60 -20.68
CA LEU A 265 -15.04 -21.57 -21.77
C LEU A 265 -14.07 -22.75 -21.68
N PRO A 266 -13.49 -23.19 -22.81
CA PRO A 266 -12.40 -24.15 -22.81
C PRO A 266 -11.15 -23.54 -22.14
N GLY A 267 -10.72 -24.13 -21.03
CA GLY A 267 -9.50 -23.79 -20.32
C GLY A 267 -8.52 -24.96 -20.25
N ALA A 268 -7.36 -24.68 -19.66
CA ALA A 268 -6.28 -25.63 -19.45
C ALA A 268 -5.84 -25.62 -17.99
N TYR A 269 -5.56 -26.80 -17.44
CA TYR A 269 -5.01 -27.00 -16.11
C TYR A 269 -3.63 -27.63 -16.21
N LEU A 270 -2.64 -27.00 -15.59
CA LEU A 270 -1.29 -27.51 -15.41
C LEU A 270 -1.09 -27.84 -13.93
N PRO A 271 -0.81 -29.10 -13.55
CA PRO A 271 -0.54 -29.45 -12.16
C PRO A 271 0.78 -28.84 -11.68
N ALA A 272 0.89 -28.64 -10.36
CA ALA A 272 2.14 -28.21 -9.73
C ALA A 272 3.25 -29.24 -9.99
N ALA A 273 4.47 -28.75 -10.24
CA ALA A 273 5.63 -29.59 -10.50
C ALA A 273 6.89 -29.01 -9.85
N GLY A 274 7.45 -29.71 -8.85
CA GLY A 274 8.62 -29.25 -8.11
C GLY A 274 8.38 -27.89 -7.45
N PRO A 275 9.15 -26.83 -7.77
CA PRO A 275 8.94 -25.49 -7.24
C PRO A 275 7.78 -24.74 -7.93
N ALA A 276 7.34 -25.15 -9.11
CA ALA A 276 6.28 -24.46 -9.86
C ALA A 276 4.89 -24.72 -9.27
N ASP A 277 4.07 -23.67 -9.25
CA ASP A 277 2.68 -23.73 -8.81
C ASP A 277 1.79 -24.45 -9.83
N ALA A 278 0.64 -24.97 -9.39
CA ALA A 278 -0.40 -25.38 -10.31
C ALA A 278 -1.03 -24.14 -10.95
N GLN A 279 -1.53 -24.28 -12.17
CA GLN A 279 -2.09 -23.18 -12.94
C GLN A 279 -3.36 -23.59 -13.68
N VAL A 280 -4.38 -22.74 -13.62
CA VAL A 280 -5.55 -22.75 -14.50
C VAL A 280 -5.42 -21.57 -15.45
N ALA A 281 -5.69 -21.78 -16.74
CA ALA A 281 -5.65 -20.75 -17.76
C ALA A 281 -6.86 -20.81 -18.67
N VAL A 282 -7.40 -19.66 -19.06
CA VAL A 282 -8.50 -19.55 -20.01
C VAL A 282 -8.33 -18.30 -20.86
N ARG A 283 -8.67 -18.41 -22.15
CA ARG A 283 -8.65 -17.27 -23.07
C ARG A 283 -9.99 -16.54 -23.00
N LEU A 284 -9.94 -15.25 -22.70
CA LEU A 284 -11.11 -14.38 -22.60
C LEU A 284 -11.59 -13.94 -24.00
N PRO A 285 -12.87 -13.53 -24.16
CA PRO A 285 -13.41 -13.08 -25.45
C PRO A 285 -12.64 -11.91 -26.08
N ALA A 286 -12.05 -11.04 -25.27
CA ALA A 286 -11.20 -9.93 -25.71
C ALA A 286 -9.80 -10.38 -26.21
N GLY A 287 -9.54 -11.69 -26.31
CA GLY A 287 -8.28 -12.26 -26.77
C GLY A 287 -7.18 -12.34 -25.71
N ARG A 288 -7.40 -11.76 -24.53
CA ARG A 288 -6.50 -11.75 -23.36
C ARG A 288 -6.59 -13.07 -22.58
N TRP A 289 -5.61 -13.32 -21.71
CA TRP A 289 -5.55 -14.53 -20.88
C TRP A 289 -5.86 -14.22 -19.44
N LEU A 290 -6.73 -15.03 -18.84
CA LEU A 290 -6.89 -15.15 -17.39
C LEU A 290 -6.09 -16.37 -16.93
N THR A 291 -5.14 -16.17 -16.02
CA THR A 291 -4.40 -17.24 -15.35
C THR A 291 -4.62 -17.17 -13.85
N VAL A 292 -4.78 -18.33 -13.22
CA VAL A 292 -4.87 -18.49 -11.77
C VAL A 292 -3.83 -19.51 -11.36
N SER A 293 -2.88 -19.12 -10.52
CA SER A 293 -1.79 -19.97 -10.06
C SER A 293 -1.71 -20.04 -8.55
N GLY A 294 -1.38 -21.21 -8.02
CA GLY A 294 -1.11 -21.42 -6.60
C GLY A 294 -0.95 -22.89 -6.26
N ARG A 295 -0.56 -23.19 -5.01
CA ARG A 295 -0.46 -24.57 -4.50
C ARG A 295 -1.77 -25.03 -3.85
N LEU A 296 -2.86 -24.88 -4.60
CA LEU A 296 -4.19 -25.33 -4.18
C LEU A 296 -4.66 -26.50 -5.05
N PRO A 297 -5.63 -27.30 -4.57
CA PRO A 297 -6.31 -28.27 -5.41
C PRO A 297 -6.87 -27.62 -6.68
N ARG A 298 -6.88 -28.38 -7.78
CA ARG A 298 -7.38 -27.94 -9.10
C ARG A 298 -8.73 -27.25 -9.00
N GLU A 299 -9.65 -27.83 -8.24
CA GLU A 299 -11.03 -27.42 -8.09
C GLU A 299 -11.13 -26.06 -7.39
N GLN A 300 -10.20 -25.75 -6.47
CA GLN A 300 -10.13 -24.43 -5.85
C GLN A 300 -9.58 -23.38 -6.83
N LEU A 301 -8.57 -23.71 -7.64
CA LEU A 301 -8.07 -22.79 -8.67
C LEU A 301 -9.14 -22.50 -9.74
N VAL A 302 -9.90 -23.53 -10.14
CA VAL A 302 -11.05 -23.37 -11.05
C VAL A 302 -12.13 -22.49 -10.40
N ALA A 303 -12.47 -22.75 -9.13
CA ALA A 303 -13.44 -21.93 -8.40
C ALA A 303 -13.01 -20.45 -8.29
N VAL A 304 -11.72 -20.17 -8.07
CA VAL A 304 -11.21 -18.79 -8.11
C VAL A 304 -11.36 -18.20 -9.51
N ALA A 305 -10.98 -18.92 -10.56
CA ALA A 305 -11.10 -18.45 -11.95
C ALA A 305 -12.56 -18.15 -12.35
N ASP A 306 -13.48 -19.01 -11.92
CA ASP A 306 -14.92 -18.84 -12.11
C ASP A 306 -15.47 -17.64 -11.31
N GLY A 307 -14.92 -17.38 -10.12
CA GLY A 307 -15.30 -16.26 -9.27
C GLY A 307 -14.77 -14.88 -9.73
N ILE A 308 -13.87 -14.82 -10.71
CA ILE A 308 -13.35 -13.52 -11.19
C ILE A 308 -14.46 -12.68 -11.84
N VAL A 309 -14.49 -11.40 -11.49
CA VAL A 309 -15.38 -10.42 -12.13
C VAL A 309 -14.55 -9.55 -13.05
N LEU A 310 -14.88 -9.54 -14.33
CA LEU A 310 -14.23 -8.70 -15.32
C LEU A 310 -14.87 -7.30 -15.32
N ASP A 311 -14.06 -6.26 -15.31
CA ASP A 311 -14.51 -4.87 -15.44
C ASP A 311 -14.47 -4.48 -16.93
N PRO A 312 -15.60 -4.08 -17.54
CA PRO A 312 -15.64 -3.71 -18.95
C PRO A 312 -14.93 -2.39 -19.27
N ALA A 313 -14.58 -1.59 -18.26
CA ALA A 313 -13.94 -0.29 -18.42
C ALA A 313 -12.77 -0.13 -17.42
N PRO A 314 -11.66 -0.87 -17.59
CA PRO A 314 -10.46 -0.69 -16.78
C PRO A 314 -9.83 0.69 -17.03
N GLU A 315 -9.16 1.23 -16.02
CA GLU A 315 -8.46 2.53 -16.12
C GLU A 315 -6.96 2.29 -16.34
N TYR A 316 -6.56 2.32 -17.62
CA TYR A 316 -5.16 2.13 -18.04
C TYR A 316 -4.51 3.38 -18.64
N ALA A 317 -5.25 4.49 -18.76
CA ALA A 317 -4.77 5.72 -19.43
C ALA A 317 -3.56 6.37 -18.73
N TRP A 318 -3.31 6.05 -17.46
CA TRP A 318 -2.15 6.54 -16.71
C TRP A 318 -0.86 5.73 -16.98
N LEU A 319 -0.95 4.53 -17.56
CA LEU A 319 0.24 3.74 -17.90
C LEU A 319 1.02 4.44 -19.01
N GLY A 320 2.28 4.77 -18.74
CA GLY A 320 3.12 5.53 -19.65
C GLY A 320 2.88 7.05 -19.60
N ALA A 321 2.02 7.54 -18.71
CA ALA A 321 1.84 8.97 -18.45
C ALA A 321 2.82 9.48 -17.37
N ARG A 322 3.01 10.79 -17.29
CA ARG A 322 3.82 11.43 -16.23
C ARG A 322 3.02 11.52 -14.93
#